data_AF-A0A521QR77-F1
#
_entry.id   AF-A0A521QR77-F1
#
_cell.length_a   1.000
_cell.length_b   1.000
_cell.length_c   1.000
_cell.angle_alpha   90.00
_cell.angle_beta   90.00
_cell.angle_gamma   90.00
#
_symmetry.space_group_name_H-M   'P 1'
#
loop_
_entity.id
_entity.type
_entity.pdbx_description
1 polymer ?
#
loop_
_entity_poly.entity_id
_entity_poly.type
_entity_poly.pdbx_seq_one_letter_code
_entity_poly.pdbx_strand_id
1 'polypeptide(L)'
;MLYCPRCRVQLQVFHDPLLPHEIHLQRCPRCEGIWLNRGQFSLFKRFQEKTRTEKLGQEETLQKLVHAYQNPQSWVTTGVRGIYAYPHPAVETDSWSSKALSGAFSLILRTLLRLVLGF
;
A
#
# COMPACT_ATOMS: atom_id res chain seq x y z
N MET A 1 7.01 4.17 -33.24
CA MET A 1 5.67 3.91 -32.65
C MET A 1 5.75 2.70 -31.74
N LEU A 2 5.17 2.76 -30.55
CA LEU A 2 5.16 1.65 -29.57
C LEU A 2 3.88 0.83 -29.73
N TYR A 3 4.01 -0.50 -29.76
CA TYR A 3 2.89 -1.43 -29.93
C TYR A 3 2.74 -2.33 -28.71
N CYS A 4 1.51 -2.69 -28.37
CA CYS A 4 1.25 -3.68 -27.33
C CYS A 4 1.74 -5.06 -27.78
N PRO A 5 2.65 -5.73 -27.06
CA PRO A 5 3.14 -7.06 -27.45
C PRO A 5 2.05 -8.16 -27.34
N ARG A 6 1.00 -7.94 -26.54
CA ARG A 6 -0.14 -8.89 -26.46
C ARG A 6 -1.11 -8.74 -27.63
N CYS A 7 -1.42 -7.51 -28.01
CA CYS A 7 -2.48 -7.21 -28.98
C CYS A 7 -2.00 -6.80 -30.36
N ARG A 8 -0.72 -6.44 -30.48
CA ARG A 8 -0.08 -5.86 -31.67
C ARG A 8 -0.77 -4.59 -32.21
N VAL A 9 -1.45 -3.85 -31.34
CA VAL A 9 -2.06 -2.54 -31.64
C VAL A 9 -1.20 -1.41 -31.10
N GLN A 10 -1.29 -0.23 -31.70
CA GLN A 10 -0.55 0.95 -31.26
C GLN A 10 -0.98 1.36 -29.84
N LEU A 11 0.00 1.66 -28.99
CA LEU A 11 -0.24 2.18 -27.66
C LEU A 11 -0.61 3.67 -27.72
N GLN A 12 -1.52 4.08 -26.85
CA GLN A 12 -1.96 5.47 -26.71
C GLN A 12 -1.41 6.07 -25.42
N VAL A 13 -1.10 7.36 -25.43
CA VAL A 13 -0.70 8.07 -24.21
C VAL A 13 -1.89 8.10 -23.25
N PHE A 14 -1.64 7.81 -21.99
CA PHE A 14 -2.63 7.82 -20.93
C PHE A 14 -2.17 8.74 -19.80
N HIS A 15 -3.04 9.68 -19.43
CA HIS A 15 -2.81 10.60 -18.33
C HIS A 15 -3.73 10.24 -17.17
N ASP A 16 -3.15 10.05 -16.00
CA ASP A 16 -3.89 9.83 -14.76
C ASP A 16 -3.73 11.09 -13.89
N PRO A 17 -4.82 11.76 -13.48
CA PRO A 17 -4.74 12.98 -12.68
C PRO A 17 -4.13 12.76 -11.28
N LEU A 18 -4.06 11.51 -10.81
CA LEU A 18 -3.42 11.16 -9.54
C LEU A 18 -1.91 10.99 -9.66
N LEU A 19 -1.36 10.99 -10.88
CA LEU A 19 0.06 10.88 -11.13
C LEU A 19 0.69 12.25 -11.46
N PRO A 20 1.94 12.49 -11.04
CA PRO A 20 2.72 13.62 -11.49
C PRO A 20 2.78 13.69 -13.03
N HIS A 21 2.75 14.91 -13.57
CA HIS A 21 2.83 15.18 -15.00
C HIS A 21 4.07 14.58 -15.68
N GLU A 22 5.15 14.38 -14.94
CA GLU A 22 6.41 13.77 -15.40
C GLU A 22 6.31 12.26 -15.66
N ILE A 23 5.23 11.61 -15.18
CA ILE A 23 4.99 10.19 -15.37
C ILE A 23 4.02 9.99 -16.54
N HIS A 24 4.57 9.53 -17.66
CA HIS A 24 3.86 9.27 -18.90
C HIS A 24 3.55 7.78 -19.01
N LEU A 25 2.27 7.44 -18.95
CA LEU A 25 1.80 6.07 -19.17
C LEU A 25 1.44 5.86 -20.63
N GLN A 26 1.62 4.63 -21.10
CA GLN A 26 1.06 4.17 -22.37
C GLN A 26 0.04 3.07 -22.12
N ARG A 27 -1.17 3.20 -22.67
CA ARG A 27 -2.26 2.24 -22.51
C ARG A 27 -2.62 1.59 -23.83
N CYS A 28 -2.85 0.29 -23.80
CA CYS A 28 -3.39 -0.43 -24.94
C CYS A 28 -4.91 -0.26 -25.00
N PRO A 29 -5.48 0.29 -26.08
CA PRO A 29 -6.93 0.50 -26.19
C PRO A 29 -7.74 -0.80 -26.40
N ARG A 30 -7.06 -1.95 -26.54
CA ARG A 30 -7.71 -3.25 -26.76
C ARG A 30 -7.74 -4.14 -25.52
N CYS A 31 -6.66 -4.17 -24.75
CA CYS A 31 -6.54 -5.04 -23.57
C CYS A 31 -6.27 -4.29 -22.29
N GLU A 32 -6.31 -2.95 -22.33
CA GLU A 32 -6.14 -2.08 -21.16
C GLU A 32 -4.81 -2.21 -20.42
N GLY A 33 -3.82 -2.87 -21.03
CA GLY A 33 -2.49 -3.03 -20.46
C GLY A 33 -1.76 -1.70 -20.42
N ILE A 34 -1.10 -1.41 -19.29
CA ILE A 34 -0.26 -0.23 -19.08
C ILE A 34 1.21 -0.58 -19.37
N TRP A 35 1.88 0.32 -20.07
CA TRP A 35 3.23 0.19 -20.57
C TRP A 35 4.04 1.42 -20.18
N LEU A 36 5.25 1.17 -19.69
CA LEU A 36 6.21 2.16 -19.27
C LEU A 36 7.56 1.77 -19.86
N ASN A 37 8.32 2.73 -20.37
CA ASN A 37 9.73 2.48 -20.64
C ASN A 37 10.51 2.45 -19.31
N ARG A 38 11.78 2.05 -19.37
CA ARG A 38 12.63 1.94 -18.17
C ARG A 38 12.68 3.24 -17.35
N GLY A 39 12.83 4.40 -18.00
CA GLY A 39 12.90 5.69 -17.31
C GLY A 39 11.61 6.08 -16.61
N GLN A 40 10.48 5.91 -17.31
CA GLN A 40 9.14 6.17 -16.79
C GLN A 40 8.78 5.21 -15.65
N PHE A 41 9.17 3.94 -15.76
CA PHE A 41 8.99 2.97 -14.67
C PHE A 41 9.78 3.37 -13.41
N SER A 42 11.03 3.84 -13.55
CA SER A 42 11.83 4.34 -12.43
C SER A 42 11.23 5.59 -11.78
N LEU A 43 10.64 6.50 -12.55
CA LEU A 43 9.91 7.66 -12.01
C LEU A 43 8.67 7.21 -11.23
N PHE A 44 7.88 6.33 -11.82
CA PHE A 44 6.68 5.77 -11.18
C PHE A 44 6.99 5.04 -9.88
N LYS A 45 8.06 4.24 -9.83
CA LYS A 45 8.49 3.55 -8.61
C LYS A 45 8.90 4.51 -7.49
N ARG A 46 9.65 5.57 -7.82
CA ARG A 46 10.03 6.61 -6.85
C ARG A 46 8.80 7.37 -6.33
N PHE A 47 7.86 7.71 -7.21
CA PHE A 47 6.59 8.32 -6.79
C PHE A 47 5.82 7.40 -5.84
N GLN A 48 5.66 6.12 -6.17
CA GLN A 48 4.99 5.15 -5.28
C GLN A 48 5.65 5.06 -3.91
N GLU A 49 6.98 5.01 -3.86
CA GLU A 49 7.73 4.94 -2.62
C GLU A 49 7.51 6.18 -1.77
N LYS A 50 7.62 7.38 -2.37
CA LYS A 50 7.33 8.64 -1.69
C LYS A 50 5.90 8.66 -1.14
N THR A 51 4.89 8.37 -1.97
CA THR A 51 3.49 8.36 -1.54
C THR A 51 3.23 7.33 -0.44
N ARG A 52 3.90 6.17 -0.49
CA ARG A 52 3.82 5.16 0.57
C ARG A 52 4.40 5.70 1.87
N THR A 53 5.60 6.27 1.84
CA THR A 53 6.27 6.79 3.04
C THR A 53 5.52 7.96 3.67
N GLU A 54 4.93 8.84 2.86
CA GLU A 54 4.14 9.99 3.35
C GLU A 54 2.83 9.57 4.00
N LYS A 55 2.14 8.55 3.45
CA LYS A 55 0.86 8.05 4.02
C LYS A 55 1.05 7.16 5.24
N LEU A 56 2.26 6.66 5.48
CA LEU A 56 2.55 5.62 6.45
C LEU A 56 3.56 6.18 7.46
N GLY A 57 3.08 6.99 8.40
CA GLY A 57 3.89 7.60 9.47
C GLY A 57 4.88 6.60 10.09
N GLN A 58 6.15 7.00 10.16
CA GLN A 58 7.34 6.16 9.99
C GLN A 58 7.54 4.98 10.97
N GLU A 59 6.96 5.01 12.18
CA GLU A 59 7.21 3.99 13.22
C GLU A 59 6.34 2.73 13.05
N GLU A 60 5.06 2.91 12.72
CA GLU A 60 4.10 1.82 12.54
C GLU A 60 4.43 0.99 11.28
N THR A 61 5.02 1.66 10.28
CA THR A 61 5.49 1.08 9.01
C THR A 61 6.62 0.08 9.21
N LEU A 62 7.65 0.44 9.98
CA LEU A 62 8.81 -0.43 10.21
C LEU A 62 8.38 -1.71 10.91
N GLN A 63 7.51 -1.60 11.92
CA GLN A 63 6.97 -2.77 12.62
C GLN A 63 6.14 -3.65 11.69
N LYS A 64 5.23 -3.06 10.88
CA LYS A 64 4.42 -3.80 9.91
C LYS A 64 5.25 -4.44 8.80
N LEU A 65 6.29 -3.77 8.31
CA LEU A 65 7.22 -4.30 7.31
C LEU A 65 8.04 -5.47 7.86
N VAL A 66 8.68 -5.30 9.04
CA VAL A 66 9.45 -6.38 9.68
C VAL A 66 8.57 -7.62 9.89
N HIS A 67 7.33 -7.43 10.36
CA HIS A 67 6.38 -8.52 10.51
C HIS A 67 6.02 -9.19 9.15
N ALA A 68 5.78 -8.40 8.10
CA ALA A 68 5.49 -8.94 6.77
C ALA A 68 6.69 -9.74 6.19
N TYR A 69 7.92 -9.28 6.39
CA TYR A 69 9.11 -10.03 5.96
C TYR A 69 9.27 -11.37 6.68
N GLN A 70 8.82 -11.46 7.94
CA GLN A 70 8.86 -12.69 8.74
C GLN A 70 7.71 -13.66 8.44
N ASN A 71 6.67 -13.23 7.72
CA ASN A 71 5.49 -14.04 7.42
C ASN A 71 5.34 -14.32 5.91
N PRO A 72 5.61 -15.55 5.45
CA PRO A 72 5.48 -15.94 4.03
C PRO A 72 4.08 -15.72 3.43
N GLN A 73 3.02 -15.76 4.25
CA GLN A 73 1.64 -15.55 3.80
C GLN A 73 1.31 -14.08 3.48
N SER A 74 2.19 -13.14 3.86
CA SER A 74 2.02 -11.70 3.59
C SER A 74 2.67 -11.27 2.26
N TRP A 75 3.27 -12.20 1.52
CA TRP A 75 3.92 -11.93 0.25
C TRP A 75 2.91 -12.02 -0.88
N VAL A 76 2.77 -10.93 -1.62
CA VAL A 76 1.93 -10.89 -2.82
C VAL A 76 2.80 -11.19 -4.04
N THR A 77 2.44 -12.23 -4.78
CA THR A 77 3.09 -12.58 -6.04
C THR A 77 2.33 -11.98 -7.22
N THR A 78 3.03 -11.32 -8.14
CA THR A 78 2.46 -10.72 -9.35
C THR A 78 3.29 -11.06 -10.59
N GLY A 79 2.70 -10.81 -11.77
CA GLY A 79 3.31 -11.13 -13.05
C GLY A 79 3.08 -12.58 -13.50
N VAL A 80 3.53 -12.91 -14.71
CA VAL A 80 3.38 -14.25 -15.27
C VAL A 80 4.25 -15.21 -14.47
N ARG A 81 3.68 -16.28 -13.92
CA ARG A 81 4.38 -17.24 -13.05
C ARG A 81 4.96 -16.64 -11.75
N GLY A 82 4.43 -15.52 -11.26
CA GLY A 82 4.85 -14.97 -9.96
C GLY A 82 6.29 -14.46 -9.91
N ILE A 83 6.83 -13.97 -11.05
CA ILE A 83 8.19 -13.43 -11.16
C ILE A 83 8.49 -12.32 -10.14
N TYR A 84 7.45 -11.61 -9.67
CA TYR A 84 7.59 -10.57 -8.69
C TYR A 84 6.89 -10.96 -7.41
N ALA A 85 7.59 -10.92 -6.28
CA ALA A 85 7.00 -11.07 -4.96
C ALA A 85 7.41 -9.88 -4.10
N TYR A 86 6.46 -9.30 -3.38
CA TYR A 86 6.74 -8.23 -2.43
C TYR A 86 5.85 -8.36 -1.19
N PRO A 87 6.37 -8.05 0.00
CA PRO A 87 5.56 -8.02 1.21
C PRO A 87 4.52 -6.90 1.07
N HIS A 88 3.25 -7.27 1.17
CA HIS A 88 2.17 -6.31 1.29
C HIS A 88 1.72 -6.34 2.74
N PRO A 89 1.75 -5.22 3.48
CA PRO A 89 1.14 -5.21 4.81
C PRO A 89 -0.32 -5.59 4.62
N ALA A 90 -0.76 -6.68 5.25
CA ALA A 90 -2.15 -7.10 5.20
C ALA A 90 -2.99 -5.88 5.58
N VAL A 91 -4.00 -5.55 4.77
CA VAL A 91 -5.02 -4.58 5.19
C VAL A 91 -5.73 -5.27 6.36
N GLU A 92 -5.33 -4.92 7.57
CA GLU A 92 -6.05 -5.30 8.78
C GLU A 92 -7.44 -4.70 8.63
N THR A 93 -8.42 -5.55 8.29
CA THR A 93 -9.84 -5.19 8.36
C THR A 93 -10.08 -4.70 9.77
N ASP A 94 -10.47 -3.43 9.94
CA ASP A 94 -10.61 -2.72 11.20
C ASP A 94 -11.25 -3.59 12.30
N SER A 95 -10.43 -4.34 13.03
CA SER A 95 -10.83 -4.94 14.28
C SER A 95 -10.59 -3.84 15.30
N TRP A 96 -11.69 -3.24 15.77
CA TRP A 96 -11.68 -2.29 16.87
C TRP A 96 -10.73 -2.79 17.97
N SER A 97 -9.60 -2.10 18.11
CA SER A 97 -8.48 -2.50 18.96
C SER A 97 -8.95 -2.76 20.39
N SER A 98 -8.81 -4.01 20.83
CA SER A 98 -9.05 -4.46 22.21
C SER A 98 -8.22 -3.66 23.24
N LYS A 99 -7.11 -3.05 22.79
CA LYS A 99 -6.27 -2.16 23.63
C LYS A 99 -6.96 -0.83 23.93
N ALA A 100 -7.76 -0.28 23.01
CA ALA A 100 -8.53 0.95 23.26
C ALA A 100 -9.66 0.72 24.26
N LEU A 101 -10.36 -0.42 24.15
CA LEU A 101 -11.36 -0.88 25.13
C LEU A 101 -10.76 -1.15 26.52
N SER A 102 -9.60 -1.82 26.58
CA SER A 102 -8.88 -2.06 27.84
C SER A 102 -8.43 -0.77 28.53
N GLY A 103 -7.99 0.23 27.76
CA GLY A 103 -7.58 1.54 28.28
C GLY A 103 -8.76 2.32 28.88
N ALA A 104 -9.90 2.33 28.19
CA ALA A 104 -11.12 2.98 28.67
C ALA A 104 -11.67 2.30 29.94
N PHE A 105 -11.69 0.96 29.98
CA PHE A 105 -12.14 0.21 31.16
C PHE A 105 -11.27 0.48 32.39
N SER A 106 -9.95 0.54 32.21
CA SER A 106 -9.01 0.90 33.28
C SER A 106 -9.32 2.26 33.90
N LEU A 107 -9.57 3.28 33.08
CA LEU A 107 -9.89 4.63 33.56
C LEU A 107 -11.22 4.66 34.32
N ILE A 108 -12.25 3.98 33.80
CA ILE A 108 -13.58 3.90 34.43
C ILE A 108 -13.49 3.15 35.76
N LEU A 109 -12.78 2.02 35.82
CA LEU A 109 -12.61 1.27 37.05
C LEU A 109 -11.86 2.09 38.11
N ARG A 110 -10.84 2.85 37.69
CA ARG A 110 -10.03 3.69 38.59
C ARG A 110 -10.82 4.88 39.12
N THR A 111 -11.66 5.52 38.32
CA THR A 111 -12.54 6.61 38.78
C THR A 111 -13.62 6.10 39.73
N LEU A 112 -14.21 4.94 39.46
CA LEU A 112 -15.17 4.31 40.37
C LEU A 112 -14.53 3.91 41.70
N LEU A 113 -13.31 3.35 41.68
CA LEU A 113 -12.57 3.03 42.90
C LEU A 113 -12.29 4.27 43.76
N ARG A 114 -11.94 5.40 43.16
CA ARG A 114 -11.74 6.67 43.89
C ARG A 114 -13.03 7.18 44.53
N LEU A 115 -14.15 7.09 43.82
CA LEU A 115 -15.46 7.47 44.35
C LEU A 115 -15.91 6.61 45.53
N VAL A 116 -15.60 5.31 45.51
CA VAL A 116 -15.99 4.38 46.58
C VAL A 116 -15.02 4.41 47.77
N LEU A 117 -13.72 4.60 47.53
CA LEU A 117 -12.68 4.57 48.58
C LEU A 117 -12.36 5.93 49.20
N GLY A 118 -12.91 7.03 48.67
CA GLY A 118 -12.85 8.35 49.31
C GLY A 118 -11.47 9.04 49.30
N PHE A 119 -10.59 8.68 48.37
CA PHE A 119 -9.33 9.37 48.06
C PHE A 119 -9.24 9.74 46.58
#